data_AF-A0A7J6L853-F1
#
_entry.id   AF-A0A7J6L853-F1
#
_cell.length_a   1.000
_cell.length_b   1.000
_cell.length_c   1.000
_cell.angle_alpha   90.00
_cell.angle_beta   90.00
_cell.angle_gamma   90.00
#
_symmetry.space_group_name_H-M   'P 1'
#
loop_
_entity.id
_entity.type
_entity.pdbx_description
1 polymer ?
#
loop_
_entity_poly.entity_id
_entity_poly.type
_entity_poly.pdbx_seq_one_letter_code
_entity_poly.pdbx_strand_id
1 'polypeptide(L)'
;MYVEPFRSPSGESLETILEGARRRASSFGNDLLVQSPLKPAVPRDGLLSLSEPGNEKCTVLRKVHYGLNVILLLSIIGYLCIIWLHDRSMRNQIIPHVREFEDVTASVTSLKARDAQLQLEIERDRQEEVRIRAALDAYQKEYEGALQPLQQQEAALRAQLKAMKRYHTESRKLGVLGSYNDFFRSVTLDTRIQGPVQSFITTIVLLVGLLCCKHLGDGHLLELERLLHTRIMAKHDMRMIEHQQRTRLTRTQNIARGHRDRVVNLMHRLDIAPRQYNERKERKQTQIDQLQAQMQHLGVDYFPSSMSRPSNPFAQGFRRVDLEGGAQQVVSTVAAWKAQASQMSMTMDIIFFSAACCVVAASVISTIEVFLTEIAPFDLVDCIYLLLFGTKMMFLDAPVRFKGIVQVQAFIVKYFAFLTRFTGRGIWYIFLGTMTFATLWDNQIWYLGAVLLGFYVFLIGVFATVMGAMKSRKLDRVRQQIRRQNANSEQMFNSYARSSPQEGMTAEEFDLLSGQVAGISFRPDELTFVLNALCNEGRLGISQRDFCGWVAGPAILL
;
A
#
# COMPACT_ATOMS: atom_id res chain seq x y z
N MET A 1 1.26 -42.12 -57.16
CA MET A 1 1.86 -43.28 -56.47
C MET A 1 1.39 -43.28 -55.02
N TYR A 2 0.77 -44.37 -54.58
CA TYR A 2 0.45 -44.65 -53.17
C TYR A 2 1.42 -45.74 -52.71
N VAL A 3 2.14 -45.53 -51.59
CA VAL A 3 2.78 -46.61 -50.80
C VAL A 3 2.81 -46.19 -49.32
N GLU A 4 1.91 -46.78 -48.54
CA GLU A 4 2.09 -47.11 -47.11
C GLU A 4 2.75 -48.53 -47.03
N PRO A 5 3.06 -49.13 -45.86
CA PRO A 5 3.26 -48.63 -44.49
C PRO A 5 4.55 -49.21 -43.84
N PHE A 6 4.74 -49.08 -42.50
CA PHE A 6 4.98 -50.24 -41.62
C PHE A 6 4.75 -49.91 -40.13
N ARG A 7 4.35 -50.93 -39.33
CA ARG A 7 3.88 -50.77 -37.93
C ARG A 7 4.22 -52.02 -37.08
N SER A 8 4.13 -51.87 -35.76
CA SER A 8 4.07 -52.94 -34.72
C SER A 8 5.43 -53.54 -34.29
N PRO A 9 5.51 -54.32 -33.18
CA PRO A 9 4.44 -54.70 -32.23
C PRO A 9 4.82 -54.48 -30.73
N SER A 10 4.06 -55.13 -29.83
CA SER A 10 4.20 -55.21 -28.37
C SER A 10 4.06 -53.91 -27.58
N GLY A 11 2.83 -53.64 -27.14
CA GLY A 11 2.59 -52.82 -25.95
C GLY A 11 2.46 -53.72 -24.73
N GLU A 12 3.27 -53.48 -23.71
CA GLU A 12 3.06 -53.97 -22.34
C GLU A 12 3.23 -52.81 -21.37
N SER A 13 2.39 -52.77 -20.33
CA SER A 13 2.34 -51.67 -19.38
C SER A 13 3.49 -51.71 -18.37
N LEU A 14 3.95 -50.53 -17.96
CA LEU A 14 4.99 -50.39 -16.93
C LEU A 14 4.56 -50.95 -15.55
N GLU A 15 3.26 -51.19 -15.35
CA GLU A 15 2.68 -51.78 -14.14
C GLU A 15 3.10 -53.25 -13.94
N THR A 16 3.35 -54.00 -15.03
CA THR A 16 3.74 -55.42 -14.96
C THR A 16 5.15 -55.62 -14.38
N ILE A 17 5.99 -54.58 -14.35
CA ILE A 17 7.34 -54.61 -13.76
C ILE A 17 7.30 -54.40 -12.23
N LEU A 18 6.25 -53.75 -11.71
CA LEU A 18 6.13 -53.41 -10.29
C LEU A 18 5.52 -54.54 -9.43
N GLU A 19 4.70 -55.41 -10.02
CA GLU A 19 4.08 -56.53 -9.28
C GLU A 19 5.07 -57.68 -8.98
N GLY A 20 6.16 -57.79 -9.74
CA GLY A 20 7.19 -58.83 -9.61
C GLY A 20 8.05 -58.76 -8.35
N ALA A 21 8.08 -57.60 -7.67
CA ALA A 21 8.84 -57.40 -6.43
C ALA A 21 8.06 -57.77 -5.16
N ARG A 22 6.74 -58.02 -5.26
CA ARG A 22 5.84 -58.16 -4.10
C ARG A 22 5.59 -59.60 -3.63
N ARG A 23 6.12 -60.61 -4.32
CA ARG A 23 5.86 -62.05 -4.06
C ARG A 23 7.09 -62.95 -3.91
N ARG A 24 8.15 -62.43 -3.28
CA ARG A 24 9.25 -63.23 -2.69
C ARG A 24 9.74 -62.56 -1.40
N ALA A 25 9.80 -63.21 -0.24
CA ALA A 25 9.16 -64.47 0.15
C ALA A 25 8.91 -64.45 1.67
N SER A 26 7.71 -64.81 2.08
CA SER A 26 7.39 -65.18 3.47
C SER A 26 7.93 -66.58 3.77
N SER A 27 8.87 -66.71 4.71
CA SER A 27 9.18 -67.98 5.41
C SER A 27 10.28 -67.76 6.46
N PHE A 28 9.91 -67.70 7.75
CA PHE A 28 10.53 -68.46 8.85
C PHE A 28 9.99 -68.01 10.22
N GLY A 29 9.81 -68.97 11.13
CA GLY A 29 9.94 -68.75 12.59
C GLY A 29 8.65 -68.48 13.37
N ASN A 30 8.03 -69.55 13.86
CA ASN A 30 6.92 -69.53 14.81
C ASN A 30 7.40 -69.44 16.28
N ASP A 31 6.48 -69.04 17.16
CA ASP A 31 6.29 -69.43 18.57
C ASP A 31 7.46 -69.36 19.58
N LEU A 32 7.24 -68.61 20.68
CA LEU A 32 7.29 -69.18 22.04
C LEU A 32 6.56 -68.31 23.09
N LEU A 33 6.08 -68.98 24.14
CA LEU A 33 5.18 -68.49 25.18
C LEU A 33 5.94 -67.76 26.32
N VAL A 34 5.22 -67.01 27.18
CA VAL A 34 5.05 -67.28 28.64
C VAL A 34 4.35 -66.11 29.38
N GLN A 35 3.14 -66.42 29.88
CA GLN A 35 2.47 -66.07 31.16
C GLN A 35 2.57 -64.69 31.88
N SER A 36 1.37 -64.28 32.33
CA SER A 36 0.92 -63.32 33.38
C SER A 36 1.46 -63.63 34.82
N PRO A 37 1.03 -63.01 35.97
CA PRO A 37 -0.09 -62.05 36.23
C PRO A 37 0.01 -60.96 37.37
N LEU A 38 -0.95 -60.03 37.36
CA LEU A 38 -1.74 -59.39 38.47
C LEU A 38 -1.20 -58.92 39.85
N LYS A 39 -1.73 -57.72 40.26
CA LYS A 39 -2.20 -57.26 41.60
C LYS A 39 -1.18 -56.76 42.66
N PRO A 40 -1.61 -56.01 43.72
CA PRO A 40 -2.90 -55.32 43.99
C PRO A 40 -2.76 -53.83 44.47
N ALA A 41 -3.88 -53.20 44.85
CA ALA A 41 -3.98 -51.84 45.43
C ALA A 41 -4.36 -51.84 46.93
N VAL A 42 -4.01 -50.77 47.68
CA VAL A 42 -4.55 -50.37 49.01
C VAL A 42 -4.28 -48.86 49.27
N PRO A 43 -4.90 -48.18 50.28
CA PRO A 43 -5.46 -46.83 50.07
C PRO A 43 -5.21 -45.80 51.21
N ARG A 44 -6.04 -44.74 51.21
CA ARG A 44 -6.51 -43.88 52.33
C ARG A 44 -5.76 -42.58 52.73
N ASP A 45 -6.57 -41.52 52.65
CA ASP A 45 -6.89 -40.51 53.68
C ASP A 45 -5.82 -39.55 54.22
N GLY A 46 -6.10 -38.26 54.01
CA GLY A 46 -5.38 -37.12 54.59
C GLY A 46 -6.23 -35.84 54.50
N LEU A 47 -7.20 -35.69 55.41
CA LEU A 47 -7.91 -34.41 55.61
C LEU A 47 -6.93 -33.29 55.95
N LEU A 48 -7.10 -32.09 55.38
CA LEU A 48 -6.75 -30.83 56.05
C LEU A 48 -7.53 -29.64 55.46
N SER A 49 -8.40 -29.07 56.29
CA SER A 49 -8.93 -27.69 56.32
C SER A 49 -9.05 -26.89 55.00
N LEU A 50 -10.29 -26.68 54.54
CA LEU A 50 -10.64 -25.50 53.74
C LEU A 50 -10.50 -24.23 54.60
N SER A 51 -9.73 -23.25 54.09
CA SER A 51 -9.88 -21.84 54.43
C SER A 51 -10.47 -21.15 53.20
N GLU A 52 -11.63 -20.51 53.32
CA GLU A 52 -12.25 -19.79 52.19
C GLU A 52 -11.37 -18.60 51.77
N PRO A 53 -10.93 -18.51 50.50
CA PRO A 53 -10.41 -17.26 49.95
C PRO A 53 -11.59 -16.38 49.50
N GLY A 54 -11.66 -15.16 50.05
CA GLY A 54 -12.74 -14.21 49.82
C GLY A 54 -13.00 -13.85 48.35
N ASN A 55 -14.21 -13.31 48.13
CA ASN A 55 -14.91 -13.17 46.84
C ASN A 55 -14.30 -12.15 45.83
N GLU A 56 -13.05 -11.72 46.00
CA GLU A 56 -12.44 -10.63 45.22
C GLU A 56 -12.14 -10.99 43.75
N LYS A 57 -11.91 -12.28 43.46
CA LYS A 57 -11.59 -12.73 42.08
C LYS A 57 -12.77 -12.58 41.12
N CYS A 58 -14.01 -12.49 41.61
CA CYS A 58 -15.21 -12.38 40.78
C CYS A 58 -15.45 -10.95 40.26
N THR A 59 -14.97 -9.93 40.99
CA THR A 59 -15.12 -8.51 40.63
C THR A 59 -14.20 -8.11 39.48
N VAL A 60 -12.95 -8.59 39.50
CA VAL A 60 -11.95 -8.32 38.43
C VAL A 60 -12.42 -8.86 37.08
N LEU A 61 -12.93 -10.10 37.04
CA LEU A 61 -13.41 -10.71 35.80
C LEU A 61 -14.57 -9.92 35.18
N ARG A 62 -15.47 -9.37 36.02
CA ARG A 62 -16.57 -8.51 35.58
C ARG A 62 -16.06 -7.18 35.01
N LYS A 63 -15.14 -6.48 35.69
CA LYS A 63 -14.54 -5.23 35.17
C LYS A 63 -13.91 -5.42 33.78
N VAL A 64 -13.12 -6.48 33.60
CA VAL A 64 -12.49 -6.82 32.29
C VAL A 64 -13.54 -7.05 31.20
N HIS A 65 -14.63 -7.75 31.51
CA HIS A 65 -15.67 -8.06 30.52
C HIS A 65 -16.49 -6.83 30.08
N TYR A 66 -16.71 -5.86 30.98
CA TYR A 66 -17.34 -4.57 30.62
C TYR A 66 -16.41 -3.71 29.77
N GLY A 67 -15.12 -3.60 30.13
CA GLY A 67 -14.14 -2.84 29.34
C GLY A 67 -14.02 -3.34 27.89
N LEU A 68 -13.95 -4.66 27.70
CA LEU A 68 -13.87 -5.26 26.38
C LEU A 68 -15.12 -4.95 25.52
N ASN A 69 -16.31 -5.03 26.12
CA ASN A 69 -17.57 -4.76 25.45
C ASN A 69 -17.72 -3.28 25.04
N VAL A 70 -17.30 -2.35 25.90
CA VAL A 70 -17.34 -0.90 25.58
C VAL A 70 -16.43 -0.57 24.39
N ILE A 71 -15.27 -1.21 24.28
CA ILE A 71 -14.33 -0.95 23.19
C ILE A 71 -14.78 -1.58 21.87
N LEU A 72 -15.35 -2.78 21.92
CA LEU A 72 -16.04 -3.35 20.78
C LEU A 72 -17.17 -2.43 20.30
N LEU A 73 -17.97 -1.89 21.23
CA LEU A 73 -19.05 -0.95 20.91
C LEU A 73 -18.52 0.34 20.27
N LEU A 74 -17.49 0.98 20.84
CA LEU A 74 -16.89 2.22 20.32
C LEU A 74 -16.22 2.00 18.96
N SER A 75 -15.54 0.86 18.76
CA SER A 75 -14.97 0.48 17.47
C SER A 75 -16.06 0.25 16.42
N ILE A 76 -17.18 -0.39 16.79
CA ILE A 76 -18.33 -0.60 15.91
C ILE A 76 -19.01 0.74 15.55
N ILE A 77 -19.22 1.63 16.54
CA ILE A 77 -19.82 2.96 16.32
C ILE A 77 -18.93 3.79 15.37
N GLY A 78 -17.61 3.79 15.56
CA GLY A 78 -16.68 4.44 14.65
C GLY A 78 -16.76 3.89 13.21
N TYR A 79 -16.81 2.56 13.06
CA TYR A 79 -16.92 1.90 11.75
C TYR A 79 -18.25 2.19 11.05
N LEU A 80 -19.36 2.19 11.79
CA LEU A 80 -20.70 2.52 11.27
C LEU A 80 -20.82 3.98 10.85
N CYS A 81 -20.23 4.93 11.59
CA CYS A 81 -20.16 6.33 11.18
C CYS A 81 -19.40 6.51 9.85
N ILE A 82 -18.30 5.79 9.65
CA ILE A 82 -17.52 5.83 8.39
C ILE A 82 -18.36 5.32 7.21
N ILE A 83 -19.06 4.19 7.39
CA ILE A 83 -19.93 3.61 6.34
C ILE A 83 -21.10 4.56 5.99
N TRP A 84 -21.76 5.15 7.00
CA TRP A 84 -22.91 6.04 6.79
C TRP A 84 -22.54 7.34 6.07
N LEU A 85 -21.35 7.89 6.36
CA LEU A 85 -20.83 9.08 5.67
C LEU A 85 -20.49 8.82 4.20
N HIS A 86 -20.03 7.61 3.86
CA HIS A 86 -19.66 7.24 2.49
C HIS A 86 -20.89 7.13 1.56
N ASP A 87 -21.97 6.49 2.02
CA ASP A 87 -23.18 6.24 1.21
C ASP A 87 -23.93 7.53 0.83
N ARG A 88 -23.98 8.51 1.74
CA ARG A 88 -24.70 9.78 1.50
C ARG A 88 -24.04 10.65 0.42
N SER A 89 -22.76 10.46 0.12
CA SER A 89 -22.02 11.24 -0.88
C SER A 89 -22.29 10.83 -2.33
N MET A 90 -22.74 9.58 -2.57
CA MET A 90 -22.91 9.03 -3.93
C MET A 90 -24.23 9.44 -4.61
N ARG A 91 -25.27 9.78 -3.83
CA ARG A 91 -26.67 9.75 -4.30
C ARG A 91 -27.16 10.98 -5.09
N ASN A 92 -26.35 12.03 -5.23
CA ASN A 92 -26.80 13.36 -5.69
C ASN A 92 -26.31 13.79 -7.10
N GLN A 93 -25.83 12.89 -7.97
CA GLN A 93 -25.17 13.29 -9.24
C GLN A 93 -25.76 12.75 -10.56
N ILE A 94 -26.83 11.91 -10.59
CA ILE A 94 -27.22 11.17 -11.81
C ILE A 94 -28.73 11.25 -12.12
N ILE A 95 -29.17 12.18 -12.98
CA ILE A 95 -30.56 12.25 -13.53
C ILE A 95 -30.69 12.70 -15.01
N PRO A 96 -30.23 13.90 -15.45
CA PRO A 96 -31.03 14.67 -16.44
C PRO A 96 -31.08 14.25 -17.92
N HIS A 97 -30.11 13.50 -18.45
CA HIS A 97 -29.69 13.60 -19.86
C HIS A 97 -30.38 12.65 -20.87
N VAL A 98 -31.72 12.62 -21.00
CA VAL A 98 -32.41 11.60 -21.85
C VAL A 98 -33.56 12.13 -22.74
N ARG A 99 -33.36 13.15 -23.60
CA ARG A 99 -34.44 13.70 -24.48
C ARG A 99 -34.07 14.24 -25.88
N GLU A 100 -32.90 13.95 -26.44
CA GLU A 100 -32.34 14.76 -27.57
C GLU A 100 -31.84 13.91 -28.78
N PHE A 101 -32.66 13.00 -29.33
CA PHE A 101 -32.13 11.86 -30.14
C PHE A 101 -32.88 11.43 -31.44
N GLU A 102 -33.93 12.10 -31.92
CA GLU A 102 -34.75 11.58 -33.06
C GLU A 102 -34.57 12.28 -34.42
N ASP A 103 -34.11 13.53 -34.47
CA ASP A 103 -34.07 14.33 -35.72
C ASP A 103 -32.94 13.96 -36.69
N VAL A 104 -32.12 12.98 -36.32
CA VAL A 104 -30.80 12.83 -36.90
C VAL A 104 -30.80 11.88 -38.11
N THR A 105 -31.94 11.40 -38.68
CA THR A 105 -32.08 10.14 -39.51
C THR A 105 -32.13 10.18 -41.10
N ALA A 106 -31.55 11.16 -41.84
CA ALA A 106 -31.52 11.36 -43.34
C ALA A 106 -30.18 11.42 -44.23
N SER A 107 -28.92 11.66 -43.80
CA SER A 107 -27.63 11.57 -44.60
C SER A 107 -26.94 10.22 -44.96
N VAL A 108 -26.78 9.30 -44.00
CA VAL A 108 -25.90 8.08 -43.96
C VAL A 108 -25.88 7.24 -45.20
N THR A 109 -27.01 7.20 -45.89
CA THR A 109 -27.13 6.51 -47.15
C THR A 109 -26.02 6.93 -48.12
N SER A 110 -25.58 8.20 -48.07
CA SER A 110 -24.48 8.72 -48.89
C SER A 110 -23.07 8.22 -48.50
N LEU A 111 -22.73 8.08 -47.22
CA LEU A 111 -21.34 7.74 -46.82
C LEU A 111 -21.11 6.28 -46.47
N LYS A 112 -22.17 5.47 -46.36
CA LYS A 112 -22.06 4.00 -46.36
C LYS A 112 -21.32 3.50 -47.61
N ALA A 113 -21.43 4.20 -48.73
CA ALA A 113 -20.68 3.90 -49.96
C ALA A 113 -19.17 4.21 -49.85
N ARG A 114 -18.77 5.22 -49.05
CA ARG A 114 -17.37 5.67 -48.94
C ARG A 114 -16.61 4.93 -47.83
N ASP A 115 -17.32 4.44 -46.81
CA ASP A 115 -16.85 3.42 -45.86
C ASP A 115 -16.46 2.11 -46.59
N ALA A 116 -17.32 1.60 -47.48
CA ALA A 116 -17.09 0.35 -48.21
C ALA A 116 -15.77 0.30 -49.02
N GLN A 117 -15.33 1.44 -49.59
CA GLN A 117 -14.05 1.52 -50.30
C GLN A 117 -12.84 1.45 -49.35
N LEU A 118 -12.99 1.97 -48.13
CA LEU A 118 -11.93 2.05 -47.13
C LEU A 118 -11.73 0.70 -46.42
N GLN A 119 -12.81 -0.10 -46.28
CA GLN A 119 -12.75 -1.51 -45.86
C GLN A 119 -11.84 -2.37 -46.76
N LEU A 120 -11.86 -2.16 -48.09
CA LEU A 120 -10.99 -2.90 -49.03
C LEU A 120 -9.50 -2.59 -48.83
N GLU A 121 -9.16 -1.38 -48.38
CA GLU A 121 -7.76 -1.03 -48.10
C GLU A 121 -7.28 -1.63 -46.77
N ILE A 122 -8.17 -1.71 -45.77
CA ILE A 122 -7.93 -2.39 -44.49
C ILE A 122 -7.62 -3.89 -44.70
N GLU A 123 -8.34 -4.56 -45.61
CA GLU A 123 -8.13 -5.99 -45.85
C GLU A 123 -6.81 -6.29 -46.59
N ARG A 124 -6.29 -5.36 -47.41
CA ARG A 124 -4.93 -5.45 -47.98
C ARG A 124 -3.87 -5.32 -46.87
N ASP A 125 -4.01 -4.31 -46.04
CA ASP A 125 -3.14 -4.01 -44.90
C ASP A 125 -3.09 -5.21 -43.92
N ARG A 126 -4.21 -5.94 -43.76
CA ARG A 126 -4.34 -7.18 -42.98
C ARG A 126 -3.54 -8.37 -43.56
N GLN A 127 -3.43 -8.48 -44.88
CA GLN A 127 -2.63 -9.57 -45.51
C GLN A 127 -1.12 -9.39 -45.28
N GLU A 128 -0.64 -8.15 -45.16
CA GLU A 128 0.75 -7.87 -44.81
C GLU A 128 1.03 -8.24 -43.35
N GLU A 129 0.09 -7.98 -42.43
CA GLU A 129 0.17 -8.40 -41.03
C GLU A 129 0.35 -9.93 -40.89
N VAL A 130 -0.38 -10.72 -41.69
CA VAL A 130 -0.25 -12.19 -41.69
C VAL A 130 1.16 -12.66 -42.08
N ARG A 131 1.82 -11.97 -43.02
CA ARG A 131 3.21 -12.29 -43.42
C ARG A 131 4.21 -11.97 -42.31
N ILE A 132 4.02 -10.85 -41.60
CA ILE A 132 4.87 -10.46 -40.46
C ILE A 132 4.70 -11.46 -39.31
N ARG A 133 3.46 -11.88 -39.01
CA ARG A 133 3.18 -12.92 -38.00
C ARG A 133 3.88 -14.25 -38.32
N ALA A 134 3.82 -14.72 -39.57
CA ALA A 134 4.50 -15.95 -39.98
C ALA A 134 6.04 -15.90 -39.81
N ALA A 135 6.65 -14.73 -40.03
CA ALA A 135 8.08 -14.53 -39.76
C ALA A 135 8.40 -14.50 -38.25
N LEU A 136 7.48 -13.96 -37.43
CA LEU A 136 7.58 -13.97 -35.97
C LEU A 136 7.54 -15.40 -35.41
N ASP A 137 6.62 -16.24 -35.91
CA ASP A 137 6.47 -17.64 -35.50
C ASP A 137 7.73 -18.47 -35.80
N ALA A 138 8.41 -18.20 -36.92
CA ALA A 138 9.67 -18.85 -37.27
C ALA A 138 10.79 -18.47 -36.27
N TYR A 139 10.92 -17.19 -35.93
CA TYR A 139 11.89 -16.70 -34.95
C TYR A 139 11.58 -17.21 -33.53
N GLN A 140 10.30 -17.34 -33.17
CA GLN A 140 9.90 -17.88 -31.88
C GLN A 140 10.32 -19.35 -31.72
N LYS A 141 10.20 -20.18 -32.77
CA LYS A 141 10.67 -21.57 -32.73
C LYS A 141 12.18 -21.68 -32.50
N GLU A 142 12.97 -20.80 -33.11
CA GLU A 142 14.43 -20.74 -32.87
C GLU A 142 14.75 -20.37 -31.42
N TYR A 143 14.03 -19.39 -30.86
CA TYR A 143 14.14 -19.00 -29.45
C TYR A 143 13.72 -20.12 -28.47
N GLU A 144 12.64 -20.85 -28.76
CA GLU A 144 12.18 -21.98 -27.95
C GLU A 144 13.22 -23.11 -27.89
N GLY A 145 13.92 -23.40 -29.01
CA GLY A 145 15.04 -24.33 -29.04
C GLY A 145 16.21 -23.93 -28.14
N ALA A 146 16.55 -22.64 -28.11
CA ALA A 146 17.58 -22.10 -27.22
C ALA A 146 17.16 -22.05 -25.73
N LEU A 147 15.85 -21.97 -25.46
CA LEU A 147 15.29 -21.86 -24.11
C LEU A 147 15.25 -23.21 -23.36
N GLN A 148 15.07 -24.31 -24.09
CA GLN A 148 14.94 -25.66 -23.53
C GLN A 148 16.11 -26.10 -22.60
N PRO A 149 17.41 -25.94 -22.94
CA PRO A 149 18.52 -26.28 -22.04
C PRO A 149 18.57 -25.40 -20.78
N LEU A 150 18.19 -24.13 -20.88
CA LEU A 150 18.12 -23.22 -19.72
C LEU A 150 17.00 -23.63 -18.75
N GLN A 151 15.85 -24.09 -19.26
CA GLN A 151 14.78 -24.63 -18.44
C GLN A 151 15.18 -25.93 -17.74
N GLN A 152 15.94 -26.81 -18.38
CA GLN A 152 16.49 -28.01 -17.74
C GLN A 152 17.45 -27.64 -16.59
N GLN A 153 18.32 -26.64 -16.80
CA GLN A 153 19.22 -26.14 -15.75
C GLN A 153 18.44 -25.51 -14.57
N GLU A 154 17.36 -24.77 -14.84
CA GLU A 154 16.50 -24.22 -13.78
C GLU A 154 15.74 -25.34 -13.03
N ALA A 155 15.24 -26.35 -13.75
CA ALA A 155 14.55 -27.50 -13.16
C ALA A 155 15.47 -28.28 -12.19
N ALA A 156 16.73 -28.49 -12.56
CA ALA A 156 17.74 -29.10 -11.69
C ALA A 156 17.97 -28.26 -10.41
N LEU A 157 18.11 -26.94 -10.53
CA LEU A 157 18.27 -26.05 -9.38
C LEU A 157 17.02 -26.05 -8.46
N ARG A 158 15.82 -26.04 -9.06
CA ARG A 158 14.54 -26.16 -8.34
C ARG A 158 14.39 -27.52 -7.64
N ALA A 159 14.92 -28.61 -8.22
CA ALA A 159 14.94 -29.93 -7.59
C ALA A 159 15.86 -29.94 -6.35
N GLN A 160 17.06 -29.36 -6.44
CA GLN A 160 17.96 -29.18 -5.29
C GLN A 160 17.32 -28.35 -4.18
N LEU A 161 16.65 -27.23 -4.52
CA LEU A 161 15.92 -26.40 -3.55
C LEU A 161 14.75 -27.16 -2.90
N LYS A 162 14.04 -28.00 -3.66
CA LYS A 162 12.98 -28.88 -3.11
C LYS A 162 13.54 -29.94 -2.17
N ALA A 163 14.68 -30.55 -2.47
CA ALA A 163 15.35 -31.50 -1.58
C ALA A 163 15.76 -30.84 -0.26
N MET A 164 16.37 -29.65 -0.32
CA MET A 164 16.73 -28.85 0.86
C MET A 164 15.50 -28.47 1.71
N LYS A 165 14.38 -28.11 1.07
CA LYS A 165 13.10 -27.85 1.77
C LYS A 165 12.49 -29.11 2.39
N ARG A 166 12.61 -30.28 1.75
CA ARG A 166 12.19 -31.56 2.34
C ARG A 166 13.00 -31.88 3.60
N TYR A 167 14.33 -31.77 3.54
CA TYR A 167 15.20 -31.94 4.70
C TYR A 167 14.80 -31.04 5.88
N HIS A 168 14.54 -29.74 5.63
CA HIS A 168 14.05 -28.82 6.66
C HIS A 168 12.64 -29.18 7.17
N THR A 169 11.79 -29.79 6.35
CA THR A 169 10.44 -30.22 6.74
C THR A 169 10.46 -31.51 7.57
N GLU A 170 11.34 -32.47 7.25
CA GLU A 170 11.53 -33.67 8.07
C GLU A 170 12.22 -33.34 9.41
N SER A 171 13.16 -32.38 9.40
CA SER A 171 13.73 -31.81 10.63
C SER A 171 12.66 -31.17 11.55
N ARG A 172 11.51 -30.73 11.01
CA ARG A 172 10.36 -30.30 11.83
C ARG A 172 9.47 -31.46 12.29
N LYS A 173 9.39 -32.55 11.53
CA LYS A 173 8.59 -33.74 11.88
C LYS A 173 9.22 -34.57 13.00
N LEU A 174 10.54 -34.54 13.16
CA LEU A 174 11.30 -35.25 14.20
C LEU A 174 11.09 -34.70 15.64
N GLY A 175 9.94 -34.08 15.94
CA GLY A 175 9.47 -33.78 17.29
C GLY A 175 10.13 -32.59 18.02
N VAL A 176 11.43 -32.35 17.84
CA VAL A 176 12.23 -31.37 18.60
C VAL A 176 11.76 -29.90 18.47
N LEU A 177 10.87 -29.60 17.51
CA LEU A 177 10.39 -28.24 17.22
C LEU A 177 8.86 -28.07 17.18
N GLY A 178 8.07 -29.12 17.48
CA GLY A 178 6.61 -29.10 17.30
C GLY A 178 5.90 -28.10 18.22
N SER A 179 6.00 -28.31 19.53
CA SER A 179 5.20 -27.61 20.55
C SER A 179 5.30 -26.07 20.49
N TYR A 180 6.49 -25.52 20.23
CA TYR A 180 6.68 -24.05 20.16
C TYR A 180 6.25 -23.40 18.84
N ASN A 181 6.14 -24.16 17.75
CA ASN A 181 5.88 -23.58 16.44
C ASN A 181 4.37 -23.36 16.19
N ASP A 182 3.52 -24.12 16.87
CA ASP A 182 2.07 -23.95 16.81
C ASP A 182 1.59 -22.76 17.66
N PHE A 183 2.27 -22.47 18.78
CA PHE A 183 2.06 -21.24 19.56
C PHE A 183 2.38 -19.96 18.74
N PHE A 184 3.45 -19.95 17.95
CA PHE A 184 3.75 -18.82 17.07
C PHE A 184 2.84 -18.75 15.83
N ARG A 185 2.28 -19.88 15.37
CA ARG A 185 1.33 -19.91 14.25
C ARG A 185 -0.04 -19.34 14.63
N SER A 186 -0.58 -19.64 15.81
CA SER A 186 -1.84 -19.04 16.25
C SER A 186 -1.76 -17.51 16.38
N VAL A 187 -0.56 -16.96 16.64
CA VAL A 187 -0.30 -15.53 16.77
C VAL A 187 -0.01 -14.83 15.42
N THR A 188 0.25 -15.55 14.32
CA THR A 188 0.72 -14.93 13.05
C THR A 188 -0.13 -15.19 11.79
N LEU A 189 -1.23 -15.93 11.87
CA LEU A 189 -2.30 -15.93 10.85
C LEU A 189 -3.35 -14.90 11.28
N ASP A 190 -3.64 -13.79 10.58
CA ASP A 190 -3.95 -13.70 9.15
C ASP A 190 -3.85 -12.25 8.62
N THR A 191 -2.65 -11.67 8.51
CA THR A 191 -2.46 -10.31 7.94
C THR A 191 -1.71 -10.34 6.60
N ARG A 192 -2.45 -10.28 5.48
CA ARG A 192 -1.91 -10.09 4.11
C ARG A 192 -1.42 -8.65 3.84
N ILE A 193 -0.76 -8.01 4.79
CA ILE A 193 -0.23 -6.65 4.64
C ILE A 193 1.27 -6.75 4.35
N GLN A 194 1.66 -6.59 3.08
CA GLN A 194 3.08 -6.47 2.70
C GLN A 194 3.54 -5.02 2.80
N GLY A 195 4.61 -4.76 3.56
CA GLY A 195 5.21 -3.43 3.66
C GLY A 195 5.97 -3.20 4.97
N PRO A 196 6.53 -1.99 5.19
CA PRO A 196 7.24 -1.65 6.43
C PRO A 196 6.36 -1.80 7.68
N VAL A 197 5.04 -1.64 7.54
CA VAL A 197 4.02 -1.89 8.57
C VAL A 197 4.08 -3.32 9.11
N GLN A 198 4.39 -4.32 8.26
CA GLN A 198 4.52 -5.72 8.70
C GLN A 198 5.70 -5.91 9.65
N SER A 199 6.84 -5.27 9.35
CA SER A 199 8.03 -5.31 10.21
C SER A 199 7.70 -4.69 11.57
N PHE A 200 6.98 -3.57 11.57
CA PHE A 200 6.58 -2.86 12.78
C PHE A 200 5.63 -3.68 13.67
N ILE A 201 4.56 -4.25 13.08
CA ILE A 201 3.63 -5.15 13.80
C ILE A 201 4.38 -6.37 14.37
N THR A 202 5.27 -6.99 13.58
CA THR A 202 6.07 -8.13 14.05
C THR A 202 6.98 -7.75 15.22
N THR A 203 7.58 -6.56 15.19
CA THR A 203 8.40 -6.03 16.30
C THR A 203 7.56 -5.78 17.55
N ILE A 204 6.35 -5.21 17.43
CA ILE A 204 5.44 -4.97 18.56
C ILE A 204 4.99 -6.29 19.20
N VAL A 205 4.58 -7.28 18.39
CA VAL A 205 4.18 -8.61 18.89
C VAL A 205 5.34 -9.31 19.61
N LEU A 206 6.57 -9.18 19.11
CA LEU A 206 7.78 -9.66 19.81
C LEU A 206 8.02 -8.93 21.12
N LEU A 207 7.86 -7.60 21.16
CA LEU A 207 8.05 -6.78 22.36
C LEU A 207 7.03 -7.11 23.46
N VAL A 208 5.75 -7.24 23.09
CA VAL A 208 4.67 -7.68 23.99
C VAL A 208 4.92 -9.11 24.48
N GLY A 209 5.32 -10.02 23.58
CA GLY A 209 5.69 -11.38 23.97
C GLY A 209 6.85 -11.43 24.97
N LEU A 210 7.90 -10.63 24.77
CA LEU A 210 9.03 -10.54 25.69
C LEU A 210 8.66 -9.90 27.03
N LEU A 211 7.80 -8.88 27.04
CA LEU A 211 7.28 -8.27 28.27
C LEU A 211 6.43 -9.25 29.08
N CYS A 212 5.56 -10.03 28.43
CA CYS A 212 4.83 -11.11 29.08
C CYS A 212 5.77 -12.20 29.62
N CYS A 213 6.79 -12.62 28.86
CA CYS A 213 7.76 -13.64 29.32
C CYS A 213 8.57 -13.17 30.54
N LYS A 214 8.87 -11.87 30.66
CA LYS A 214 9.56 -11.30 31.82
C LYS A 214 8.80 -11.51 33.14
N HIS A 215 7.49 -11.76 33.08
CA HIS A 215 6.66 -12.03 34.25
C HIS A 215 6.62 -13.51 34.69
N LEU A 216 7.21 -14.43 33.91
CA LEU A 216 7.16 -15.89 34.14
C LEU A 216 8.39 -16.50 34.83
N GLY A 217 9.33 -15.68 35.32
CA GLY A 217 10.46 -16.11 36.14
C GLY A 217 11.75 -16.44 35.38
N ASP A 218 12.89 -16.17 36.02
CA ASP A 218 14.19 -16.00 35.37
C ASP A 218 14.77 -17.28 34.72
N GLY A 219 14.36 -18.47 35.17
CA GLY A 219 14.90 -19.75 34.70
C GLY A 219 14.70 -20.01 33.20
N HIS A 220 13.56 -19.58 32.64
CA HIS A 220 13.26 -19.80 31.21
C HIS A 220 13.95 -18.79 30.28
N LEU A 221 14.42 -17.66 30.79
CA LEU A 221 14.99 -16.59 29.96
C LEU A 221 16.33 -17.01 29.34
N LEU A 222 17.18 -17.69 30.13
CA LEU A 222 18.54 -18.06 29.74
C LEU A 222 18.58 -19.22 28.72
N GLU A 223 17.58 -20.11 28.79
CA GLU A 223 17.41 -21.19 27.80
C GLU A 223 16.76 -20.66 26.50
N LEU A 224 15.83 -19.72 26.61
CA LEU A 224 15.30 -18.99 25.46
C LEU A 224 16.42 -18.22 24.73
N GLU A 225 17.31 -17.54 25.44
CA GLU A 225 18.43 -16.79 24.86
C GLU A 225 19.40 -17.69 24.07
N ARG A 226 19.79 -18.83 24.64
CA ARG A 226 20.61 -19.83 23.94
C ARG A 226 19.91 -20.35 22.67
N LEU A 227 18.62 -20.72 22.77
CA LEU A 227 17.84 -21.18 21.61
C LEU A 227 17.65 -20.09 20.55
N LEU A 228 17.53 -18.83 20.96
CA LEU A 228 17.47 -17.69 20.05
C LEU A 228 18.79 -17.53 19.29
N HIS A 229 19.92 -17.60 20.00
CA HIS A 229 21.24 -17.43 19.41
C HIS A 229 21.58 -18.54 18.39
N THR A 230 21.26 -19.80 18.69
CA THR A 230 21.44 -20.92 17.74
C THR A 230 20.52 -20.78 16.52
N ARG A 231 19.27 -20.33 16.72
CA ARG A 231 18.35 -20.02 15.60
C ARG A 231 18.83 -18.84 14.75
N ILE A 232 19.44 -17.82 15.35
CA ILE A 232 19.99 -16.66 14.62
C ILE A 232 21.15 -17.10 13.72
N MET A 233 22.08 -17.90 14.24
CA MET A 233 23.22 -18.41 13.44
C MET A 233 22.78 -19.34 12.31
N ALA A 234 21.94 -20.35 12.59
CA ALA A 234 21.41 -21.23 11.54
C ALA A 234 20.61 -20.47 10.45
N LYS A 235 19.89 -19.40 10.84
CA LYS A 235 19.17 -18.53 9.92
C LYS A 235 20.10 -17.59 9.14
N HIS A 236 21.26 -17.23 9.68
CA HIS A 236 22.29 -16.45 9.01
C HIS A 236 22.97 -17.26 7.89
N ASP A 237 23.42 -18.47 8.19
CA ASP A 237 24.10 -19.32 7.20
C ASP A 237 23.15 -19.76 6.07
N MET A 238 21.89 -20.09 6.41
CA MET A 238 20.87 -20.38 5.40
C MET A 238 20.60 -19.17 4.49
N ARG A 239 20.60 -17.94 5.04
CA ARG A 239 20.50 -16.70 4.24
C ARG A 239 21.73 -16.48 3.35
N MET A 240 22.93 -16.85 3.81
CA MET A 240 24.17 -16.69 3.03
C MET A 240 24.20 -17.66 1.85
N ILE A 241 23.83 -18.93 2.05
CA ILE A 241 23.65 -19.93 0.99
C ILE A 241 22.54 -19.50 0.02
N GLU A 242 21.40 -19.04 0.52
CA GLU A 242 20.31 -18.52 -0.31
C GLU A 242 20.75 -17.30 -1.11
N HIS A 243 21.55 -16.40 -0.54
CA HIS A 243 22.10 -15.24 -1.23
C HIS A 243 23.07 -15.66 -2.36
N GLN A 244 23.96 -16.63 -2.13
CA GLN A 244 24.82 -17.15 -3.21
C GLN A 244 24.02 -17.79 -4.35
N GLN A 245 22.99 -18.58 -4.04
CA GLN A 245 22.11 -19.17 -5.07
C GLN A 245 21.30 -18.10 -5.81
N ARG A 246 20.76 -17.10 -5.10
CA ARG A 246 20.08 -15.94 -5.71
C ARG A 246 21.01 -15.18 -6.63
N THR A 247 22.27 -14.93 -6.25
CA THR A 247 23.25 -14.23 -7.10
C THR A 247 23.58 -15.01 -8.38
N ARG A 248 23.72 -16.35 -8.29
CA ARG A 248 23.88 -17.21 -9.49
C ARG A 248 22.63 -17.15 -10.38
N LEU A 249 21.43 -17.22 -9.80
CA LEU A 249 20.15 -17.08 -10.51
C LEU A 249 19.99 -15.69 -11.15
N THR A 250 20.41 -14.61 -10.48
CA THR A 250 20.39 -13.25 -11.01
C THR A 250 21.36 -13.12 -12.19
N ARG A 251 22.51 -13.81 -12.16
CA ARG A 251 23.46 -13.80 -13.29
C ARG A 251 22.89 -14.49 -14.54
N THR A 252 22.25 -15.66 -14.40
CA THR A 252 21.56 -16.31 -15.53
C THR A 252 20.32 -15.52 -15.97
N GLN A 253 19.55 -14.94 -15.04
CA GLN A 253 18.44 -14.04 -15.38
C GLN A 253 18.90 -12.76 -16.09
N ASN A 254 20.07 -12.22 -15.78
CA ASN A 254 20.62 -11.06 -16.48
C ASN A 254 21.10 -11.40 -17.90
N ILE A 255 21.63 -12.61 -18.12
CA ILE A 255 21.91 -13.10 -19.48
C ILE A 255 20.60 -13.28 -20.26
N ALA A 256 19.59 -13.93 -19.65
CA ALA A 256 18.27 -14.07 -20.24
C ALA A 256 17.58 -12.72 -20.51
N ARG A 257 17.77 -11.71 -19.63
CA ARG A 257 17.37 -10.32 -19.87
C ARG A 257 18.13 -9.72 -21.05
N GLY A 258 19.44 -9.85 -21.14
CA GLY A 258 20.20 -9.34 -22.29
C GLY A 258 19.75 -9.94 -23.64
N HIS A 259 19.32 -11.20 -23.67
CA HIS A 259 18.63 -11.78 -24.83
C HIS A 259 17.22 -11.21 -25.02
N ARG A 260 16.43 -11.14 -23.94
CA ARG A 260 15.08 -10.54 -23.95
C ARG A 260 15.10 -9.08 -24.40
N ASP A 261 16.11 -8.29 -24.06
CA ASP A 261 16.24 -6.88 -24.40
C ASP A 261 16.62 -6.70 -25.88
N ARG A 262 17.39 -7.64 -26.45
CA ARG A 262 17.58 -7.72 -27.91
C ARG A 262 16.27 -8.09 -28.61
N VAL A 263 15.56 -9.10 -28.10
CA VAL A 263 14.23 -9.48 -28.62
C VAL A 263 13.24 -8.32 -28.45
N VAL A 264 13.26 -7.57 -27.35
CA VAL A 264 12.41 -6.40 -27.10
C VAL A 264 12.81 -5.23 -27.97
N ASN A 265 14.08 -5.05 -28.33
CA ASN A 265 14.49 -4.03 -29.31
C ASN A 265 14.07 -4.43 -30.74
N LEU A 266 14.16 -5.72 -31.08
CA LEU A 266 13.64 -6.29 -32.32
C LEU A 266 12.11 -6.16 -32.38
N MET A 267 11.42 -6.51 -31.30
CA MET A 267 9.99 -6.28 -31.11
C MET A 267 9.67 -4.80 -31.13
N HIS A 268 10.48 -3.89 -30.57
CA HIS A 268 10.23 -2.45 -30.60
C HIS A 268 10.41 -1.88 -32.01
N ARG A 269 11.31 -2.43 -32.83
CA ARG A 269 11.36 -2.12 -34.27
C ARG A 269 10.12 -2.68 -34.99
N LEU A 270 9.69 -3.89 -34.61
CA LEU A 270 8.43 -4.53 -35.01
C LEU A 270 7.20 -4.03 -34.22
N ASP A 271 7.30 -2.94 -33.45
CA ASP A 271 6.20 -2.28 -32.69
C ASP A 271 6.11 -0.82 -33.15
N ILE A 272 7.23 -0.21 -33.56
CA ILE A 272 7.25 0.98 -34.41
C ILE A 272 6.56 0.71 -35.75
N ALA A 273 6.71 -0.49 -36.33
CA ALA A 273 5.99 -0.85 -37.56
C ALA A 273 4.46 -0.92 -37.35
N PRO A 274 3.91 -1.68 -36.36
CA PRO A 274 2.55 -1.57 -35.87
C PRO A 274 2.11 -0.19 -35.41
N ARG A 275 2.98 0.67 -34.86
CA ARG A 275 2.61 2.05 -34.52
C ARG A 275 2.49 2.92 -35.76
N GLN A 276 3.39 2.83 -36.73
CA GLN A 276 3.26 3.55 -38.00
C GLN A 276 2.10 3.00 -38.84
N TYR A 277 1.82 1.71 -38.73
CA TYR A 277 0.63 1.07 -39.26
C TYR A 277 -0.64 1.52 -38.53
N ASN A 278 -0.61 1.60 -37.20
CA ASN A 278 -1.72 2.10 -36.38
C ASN A 278 -1.93 3.60 -36.59
N GLU A 279 -0.90 4.40 -36.81
CA GLU A 279 -1.01 5.81 -37.20
C GLU A 279 -1.58 5.96 -38.61
N ARG A 280 -1.21 5.07 -39.56
CA ARG A 280 -1.84 5.02 -40.89
C ARG A 280 -3.30 4.57 -40.80
N LYS A 281 -3.58 3.57 -39.97
CA LYS A 281 -4.91 3.05 -39.66
C LYS A 281 -5.75 4.09 -38.90
N GLU A 282 -5.16 4.87 -38.01
CA GLU A 282 -5.79 5.98 -37.28
C GLU A 282 -6.00 7.17 -38.20
N ARG A 283 -5.13 7.44 -39.18
CA ARG A 283 -5.40 8.46 -40.23
C ARG A 283 -6.52 8.01 -41.17
N LYS A 284 -6.52 6.73 -41.57
CA LYS A 284 -7.61 6.09 -42.34
C LYS A 284 -8.91 6.06 -41.55
N GLN A 285 -8.86 5.74 -40.26
CA GLN A 285 -9.98 5.77 -39.33
C GLN A 285 -10.45 7.21 -39.15
N THR A 286 -9.56 8.19 -38.94
CA THR A 286 -9.92 9.62 -38.89
C THR A 286 -10.56 10.08 -40.20
N GLN A 287 -10.21 9.51 -41.36
CA GLN A 287 -10.92 9.76 -42.62
C GLN A 287 -12.30 9.07 -42.66
N ILE A 288 -12.46 7.87 -42.10
CA ILE A 288 -13.79 7.26 -41.84
C ILE A 288 -14.59 8.13 -40.86
N ASP A 289 -13.98 8.63 -39.79
CA ASP A 289 -14.61 9.40 -38.72
C ASP A 289 -14.99 10.81 -39.23
N GLN A 290 -14.16 11.43 -40.07
CA GLN A 290 -14.48 12.67 -40.79
C GLN A 290 -15.58 12.48 -41.82
N LEU A 291 -15.64 11.30 -42.45
CA LEU A 291 -16.80 10.90 -43.23
C LEU A 291 -18.02 10.76 -42.32
N GLN A 292 -17.99 9.92 -41.30
CA GLN A 292 -19.04 9.76 -40.29
C GLN A 292 -19.49 11.11 -39.70
N ALA A 293 -18.60 12.10 -39.52
CA ALA A 293 -18.95 13.46 -39.14
C ALA A 293 -19.71 14.22 -40.24
N GLN A 294 -19.29 14.16 -41.52
CA GLN A 294 -20.10 14.65 -42.65
C GLN A 294 -21.46 13.93 -42.77
N MET A 295 -21.53 12.67 -42.31
CA MET A 295 -22.72 11.81 -42.19
C MET A 295 -23.67 12.27 -41.11
N GLN A 296 -23.15 12.79 -40.00
CA GLN A 296 -23.95 13.36 -38.93
C GLN A 296 -24.45 14.77 -39.31
N HIS A 297 -23.78 15.45 -40.24
CA HIS A 297 -24.04 16.85 -40.55
C HIS A 297 -25.17 17.13 -41.56
N LEU A 298 -25.57 16.13 -42.35
CA LEU A 298 -26.72 16.14 -43.26
C LEU A 298 -27.94 15.42 -42.59
N GLY A 299 -27.91 15.29 -41.25
CA GLY A 299 -27.94 14.03 -40.46
C GLY A 299 -28.79 12.84 -40.95
N VAL A 300 -28.22 11.60 -41.09
CA VAL A 300 -28.78 10.26 -40.68
C VAL A 300 -27.86 9.84 -39.53
N ASP A 301 -28.46 9.23 -38.52
CA ASP A 301 -27.86 8.43 -37.48
C ASP A 301 -26.98 7.28 -37.98
N TYR A 302 -25.75 7.60 -38.36
CA TYR A 302 -24.58 6.85 -37.86
C TYR A 302 -23.74 7.86 -37.08
N PHE A 303 -24.32 8.26 -35.94
CA PHE A 303 -23.68 8.33 -34.63
C PHE A 303 -22.17 8.06 -34.53
N PRO A 304 -21.54 8.70 -33.54
CA PRO A 304 -20.96 10.05 -33.55
C PRO A 304 -19.52 9.96 -34.14
N SER A 305 -18.71 11.01 -34.36
CA SER A 305 -18.57 12.18 -33.50
C SER A 305 -17.94 13.41 -34.16
N SER A 306 -18.16 14.53 -33.45
CA SER A 306 -17.27 15.68 -33.26
C SER A 306 -17.36 16.83 -34.27
N MET A 307 -17.60 18.02 -33.71
CA MET A 307 -17.18 19.28 -34.31
C MET A 307 -16.78 20.28 -33.21
N SER A 308 -15.56 20.78 -33.30
CA SER A 308 -15.12 22.01 -32.63
C SER A 308 -15.39 23.21 -33.54
N ARG A 309 -15.67 24.38 -32.96
CA ARG A 309 -15.76 25.65 -33.71
C ARG A 309 -14.36 26.25 -33.99
N PRO A 310 -14.24 27.13 -35.01
CA PRO A 310 -12.95 27.52 -35.60
C PRO A 310 -12.33 28.79 -34.99
N SER A 311 -11.10 29.12 -35.42
CA SER A 311 -10.50 30.46 -35.27
C SER A 311 -9.83 30.94 -36.57
N ASN A 312 -9.67 32.27 -36.70
CA ASN A 312 -9.34 32.98 -37.94
C ASN A 312 -7.81 33.12 -38.22
N PRO A 313 -7.40 33.27 -39.49
CA PRO A 313 -6.00 33.47 -39.87
C PRO A 313 -5.63 34.95 -40.14
N PHE A 314 -4.99 35.62 -39.17
CA PHE A 314 -4.26 36.88 -39.46
C PHE A 314 -3.04 37.15 -38.55
N ALA A 315 -2.40 36.09 -38.04
CA ALA A 315 -1.22 36.20 -37.18
C ALA A 315 -0.18 35.11 -37.49
N GLN A 316 0.57 35.27 -38.58
CA GLN A 316 1.70 34.40 -38.94
C GLN A 316 3.00 35.21 -39.06
N GLY A 317 3.58 35.50 -37.90
CA GLY A 317 4.90 36.14 -37.74
C GLY A 317 5.70 35.58 -36.55
N PHE A 318 5.26 34.48 -35.95
CA PHE A 318 5.98 33.72 -34.93
C PHE A 318 5.56 32.25 -35.06
N ARG A 319 6.53 31.33 -35.03
CA ARG A 319 6.27 29.88 -35.06
C ARG A 319 5.64 29.47 -33.72
N ARG A 320 4.30 29.44 -33.62
CA ARG A 320 3.64 28.68 -32.57
C ARG A 320 4.01 27.22 -32.78
N VAL A 321 4.68 26.64 -31.79
CA VAL A 321 4.71 25.18 -31.62
C VAL A 321 3.33 24.81 -31.11
N ASP A 322 2.68 23.82 -31.73
CA ASP A 322 1.31 23.42 -31.40
C ASP A 322 1.23 22.74 -30.02
N LEU A 323 1.19 23.57 -28.99
CA LEU A 323 1.12 23.19 -27.57
C LEU A 323 -0.25 22.64 -27.15
N GLU A 324 -1.30 22.80 -27.96
CA GLU A 324 -2.67 22.45 -27.58
C GLU A 324 -2.89 20.93 -27.39
N GLY A 325 -2.28 20.09 -28.23
CA GLY A 325 -2.32 18.64 -28.05
C GLY A 325 -1.59 18.16 -26.78
N GLY A 326 -0.47 18.81 -26.45
CA GLY A 326 0.25 18.54 -25.20
C GLY A 326 -0.53 19.00 -23.96
N ALA A 327 -1.21 20.15 -24.05
CA ALA A 327 -1.97 20.72 -22.94
C ALA A 327 -3.08 19.79 -22.44
N GLN A 328 -3.87 19.16 -23.33
CA GLN A 328 -4.92 18.22 -22.91
C GLN A 328 -4.36 16.93 -22.27
N GLN A 329 -3.20 16.45 -22.73
CA GLN A 329 -2.54 15.29 -22.13
C GLN A 329 -1.93 15.61 -20.75
N VAL A 330 -1.43 16.83 -20.56
CA VAL A 330 -0.98 17.34 -19.25
C VAL A 330 -2.18 17.57 -18.31
N VAL A 331 -3.28 18.15 -18.79
CA VAL A 331 -4.48 18.40 -17.95
C VAL A 331 -5.11 17.09 -17.44
N SER A 332 -5.23 16.06 -18.30
CA SER A 332 -5.78 14.76 -17.90
C SER A 332 -4.86 13.99 -16.92
N THR A 333 -3.54 14.05 -17.11
CA THR A 333 -2.59 13.48 -16.14
C THR A 333 -2.59 14.24 -14.81
N VAL A 334 -2.60 15.58 -14.82
CA VAL A 334 -2.72 16.41 -13.60
C VAL A 334 -4.02 16.12 -12.83
N ALA A 335 -5.14 15.91 -13.52
CA ALA A 335 -6.41 15.55 -12.88
C ALA A 335 -6.32 14.19 -12.16
N ALA A 336 -5.77 13.16 -12.82
CA ALA A 336 -5.55 11.86 -12.21
C ALA A 336 -4.58 11.93 -11.01
N TRP A 337 -3.53 12.75 -11.10
CA TRP A 337 -2.57 12.93 -10.02
C TRP A 337 -3.17 13.67 -8.82
N LYS A 338 -4.03 14.68 -9.04
CA LYS A 338 -4.79 15.35 -7.96
C LYS A 338 -5.75 14.39 -7.25
N ALA A 339 -6.39 13.48 -7.98
CA ALA A 339 -7.22 12.42 -7.39
C ALA A 339 -6.40 11.41 -6.56
N GLN A 340 -5.20 11.05 -7.00
CA GLN A 340 -4.32 10.14 -6.26
C GLN A 340 -3.69 10.80 -5.01
N ALA A 341 -3.36 12.10 -5.10
CA ALA A 341 -2.84 12.89 -3.99
C ALA A 341 -3.86 13.03 -2.85
N SER A 342 -5.13 13.29 -3.18
CA SER A 342 -6.20 13.41 -2.18
C SER A 342 -6.47 12.10 -1.44
N GLN A 343 -6.38 10.95 -2.11
CA GLN A 343 -6.50 9.62 -1.48
C GLN A 343 -5.42 9.35 -0.44
N MET A 344 -4.16 9.74 -0.70
CA MET A 344 -3.07 9.55 0.27
C MET A 344 -3.20 10.50 1.47
N SER A 345 -3.67 11.74 1.28
CA SER A 345 -3.98 12.65 2.39
C SER A 345 -5.05 12.05 3.31
N MET A 346 -6.19 11.65 2.74
CA MET A 346 -7.32 11.09 3.50
C MET A 346 -6.91 9.89 4.36
N THR A 347 -5.98 9.06 3.88
CA THR A 347 -5.49 7.90 4.65
C THR A 347 -4.74 8.33 5.92
N MET A 348 -3.92 9.38 5.86
CA MET A 348 -3.21 9.91 7.04
C MET A 348 -4.16 10.62 7.99
N ASP A 349 -5.08 11.42 7.46
CA ASP A 349 -6.08 12.15 8.25
C ASP A 349 -6.96 11.16 9.06
N ILE A 350 -7.37 10.03 8.47
CA ILE A 350 -8.11 8.96 9.16
C ILE A 350 -7.29 8.33 10.31
N ILE A 351 -5.97 8.15 10.15
CA ILE A 351 -5.11 7.56 11.20
C ILE A 351 -4.95 8.51 12.39
N PHE A 352 -4.83 9.82 12.15
CA PHE A 352 -4.83 10.80 13.24
C PHE A 352 -6.20 10.91 13.90
N PHE A 353 -7.27 10.91 13.12
CA PHE A 353 -8.64 10.92 13.64
C PHE A 353 -8.90 9.70 14.55
N SER A 354 -8.50 8.50 14.16
CA SER A 354 -8.63 7.30 15.01
C SER A 354 -7.80 7.40 16.29
N ALA A 355 -6.57 7.96 16.22
CA ALA A 355 -5.77 8.22 17.41
C ALA A 355 -6.45 9.23 18.36
N ALA A 356 -7.05 10.31 17.84
CA ALA A 356 -7.79 11.28 18.65
C ALA A 356 -9.03 10.64 19.30
N CYS A 357 -9.79 9.83 18.57
CA CYS A 357 -10.90 9.07 19.12
C CYS A 357 -10.47 8.11 20.24
N CYS A 358 -9.30 7.47 20.13
CA CYS A 358 -8.72 6.66 21.21
C CYS A 358 -8.42 7.47 22.47
N VAL A 359 -7.84 8.68 22.35
CA VAL A 359 -7.59 9.58 23.49
C VAL A 359 -8.91 10.03 24.14
N VAL A 360 -9.89 10.43 23.33
CA VAL A 360 -11.22 10.84 23.85
C VAL A 360 -11.88 9.68 24.59
N ALA A 361 -11.93 8.47 23.98
CA ALA A 361 -12.50 7.28 24.62
C ALA A 361 -11.79 6.94 25.95
N ALA A 362 -10.46 6.94 25.96
CA ALA A 362 -9.66 6.73 27.17
C ALA A 362 -9.96 7.76 28.27
N SER A 363 -10.05 9.05 27.90
CA SER A 363 -10.34 10.13 28.84
C SER A 363 -11.75 10.04 29.43
N VAL A 364 -12.76 9.63 28.64
CA VAL A 364 -14.13 9.41 29.12
C VAL A 364 -14.19 8.23 30.09
N ILE A 365 -13.54 7.10 29.76
CA ILE A 365 -13.46 5.93 30.65
C ILE A 365 -12.78 6.32 31.97
N SER A 366 -11.65 7.01 31.91
CA SER A 366 -10.89 7.44 33.09
C SER A 366 -11.68 8.43 33.95
N THR A 367 -12.37 9.39 33.32
CA THR A 367 -13.25 10.34 34.01
C THR A 367 -14.38 9.61 34.75
N ILE A 368 -15.03 8.64 34.11
CA ILE A 368 -16.10 7.84 34.74
C ILE A 368 -15.56 7.02 35.92
N GLU A 369 -14.37 6.42 35.81
CA GLU A 369 -13.78 5.68 36.93
C GLU A 369 -13.44 6.61 38.10
N VAL A 370 -12.80 7.76 37.88
CA VAL A 370 -12.49 8.76 38.93
C VAL A 370 -13.76 9.29 39.64
N PHE A 371 -14.91 9.35 38.96
CA PHE A 371 -16.19 9.68 39.60
C PHE A 371 -16.84 8.53 40.38
N LEU A 372 -16.44 7.27 40.13
CA LEU A 372 -16.94 6.07 40.81
C LEU A 372 -16.01 5.60 41.94
N THR A 373 -14.73 5.99 41.90
CA THR A 373 -13.72 5.72 42.94
C THR A 373 -13.61 6.90 43.92
N GLU A 374 -12.61 6.86 44.79
CA GLU A 374 -12.30 8.00 45.65
C GLU A 374 -11.88 9.21 44.80
N ILE A 375 -12.46 10.39 45.09
CA ILE A 375 -12.26 11.60 44.28
C ILE A 375 -10.89 12.21 44.59
N ALA A 376 -9.87 11.75 43.86
CA ALA A 376 -8.57 12.39 43.81
C ALA A 376 -8.64 13.62 42.87
N PRO A 377 -8.46 14.86 43.36
CA PRO A 377 -8.66 16.06 42.55
C PRO A 377 -7.60 16.23 41.45
N PHE A 378 -6.40 15.66 41.64
CA PHE A 378 -5.34 15.69 40.62
C PHE A 378 -5.67 14.80 39.42
N ASP A 379 -6.11 13.56 39.66
CA ASP A 379 -6.50 12.63 38.58
C ASP A 379 -7.70 13.15 37.79
N LEU A 380 -8.63 13.85 38.46
CA LEU A 380 -9.74 14.54 37.79
C LEU A 380 -9.26 15.67 36.86
N VAL A 381 -8.26 16.45 37.27
CA VAL A 381 -7.66 17.50 36.43
C VAL A 381 -6.98 16.90 35.20
N ASP A 382 -6.24 15.81 35.35
CA ASP A 382 -5.58 15.12 34.24
C ASP A 382 -6.59 14.48 33.27
N CYS A 383 -7.67 13.87 33.80
CA CYS A 383 -8.78 13.36 32.97
C CYS A 383 -9.46 14.47 32.17
N ILE A 384 -9.76 15.61 32.79
CA ILE A 384 -10.36 16.78 32.12
C ILE A 384 -9.39 17.35 31.07
N TYR A 385 -8.09 17.42 31.38
CA TYR A 385 -7.06 17.87 30.44
C TYR A 385 -7.01 16.95 29.20
N LEU A 386 -6.92 15.64 29.40
CA LEU A 386 -6.95 14.65 28.31
C LEU A 386 -8.22 14.75 27.47
N LEU A 387 -9.38 14.92 28.11
CA LEU A 387 -10.67 15.05 27.40
C LEU A 387 -10.70 16.32 26.55
N LEU A 388 -10.28 17.47 27.08
CA LEU A 388 -10.26 18.74 26.37
C LEU A 388 -9.28 18.74 25.19
N PHE A 389 -8.06 18.22 25.38
CA PHE A 389 -7.06 18.20 24.31
C PHE A 389 -7.28 17.08 23.30
N GLY A 390 -7.75 15.90 23.72
CA GLY A 390 -8.22 14.84 22.81
C GLY A 390 -9.36 15.33 21.93
N THR A 391 -10.33 16.06 22.49
CA THR A 391 -11.46 16.64 21.75
C THR A 391 -11.00 17.70 20.74
N LYS A 392 -10.05 18.57 21.10
CA LYS A 392 -9.45 19.55 20.17
C LYS A 392 -8.78 18.86 18.97
N MET A 393 -8.01 17.79 19.22
CA MET A 393 -7.39 16.99 18.15
C MET A 393 -8.44 16.29 17.30
N MET A 394 -9.49 15.72 17.90
CA MET A 394 -10.59 15.08 17.17
C MET A 394 -11.28 16.06 16.20
N PHE A 395 -11.45 17.33 16.56
CA PHE A 395 -11.94 18.36 15.63
C PHE A 395 -10.91 18.80 14.59
N LEU A 396 -9.62 18.85 14.93
CA LEU A 396 -8.55 19.21 13.99
C LEU A 396 -8.35 18.16 12.89
N ASP A 397 -8.44 16.88 13.26
CA ASP A 397 -8.22 15.72 12.40
C ASP A 397 -9.51 15.16 11.78
N ALA A 398 -10.68 15.76 12.07
CA ALA A 398 -11.96 15.34 11.50
C ALA A 398 -11.95 15.41 9.96
N PRO A 399 -12.17 14.29 9.24
CA PRO A 399 -12.15 14.27 7.78
C PRO A 399 -13.39 14.94 7.13
N VAL A 400 -14.30 15.52 7.92
CA VAL A 400 -15.61 15.99 7.47
C VAL A 400 -15.73 17.51 7.54
N ARG A 401 -15.94 18.15 6.38
CA ARG A 401 -15.97 19.61 6.21
C ARG A 401 -17.34 20.24 6.50
N PHE A 402 -17.86 20.04 7.71
CA PHE A 402 -19.07 20.76 8.16
C PHE A 402 -18.75 22.21 8.53
N LYS A 403 -19.65 23.16 8.21
CA LYS A 403 -19.43 24.61 8.44
C LYS A 403 -18.99 24.95 9.87
N GLY A 404 -19.58 24.31 10.88
CA GLY A 404 -19.18 24.49 12.29
C GLY A 404 -17.79 23.94 12.62
N ILE A 405 -17.45 22.75 12.11
CA ILE A 405 -16.11 22.16 12.28
C ILE A 405 -15.04 23.06 11.64
N VAL A 406 -15.30 23.60 10.44
CA VAL A 406 -14.36 24.51 9.76
C VAL A 406 -14.10 25.79 10.57
N GLN A 407 -15.11 26.34 11.27
CA GLN A 407 -14.91 27.48 12.17
C GLN A 407 -14.03 27.13 13.38
N VAL A 408 -14.26 25.96 13.99
CA VAL A 408 -13.44 25.45 15.11
C VAL A 408 -12.01 25.15 14.65
N GLN A 409 -11.83 24.54 13.48
CA GLN A 409 -10.52 24.30 12.87
C GLN A 409 -9.79 25.62 12.62
N ALA A 410 -10.45 26.63 12.03
CA ALA A 410 -9.85 27.95 11.81
C ALA A 410 -9.43 28.63 13.13
N PHE A 411 -10.22 28.47 14.20
CA PHE A 411 -9.85 28.94 15.53
C PHE A 411 -8.60 28.22 16.07
N ILE A 412 -8.55 26.88 15.98
CA ILE A 412 -7.39 26.09 16.42
C ILE A 412 -6.14 26.45 15.60
N VAL A 413 -6.26 26.56 14.26
CA VAL A 413 -5.17 27.00 13.37
C VAL A 413 -4.61 28.36 13.79
N LYS A 414 -5.47 29.31 14.19
CA LYS A 414 -5.06 30.66 14.59
C LYS A 414 -4.26 30.69 15.90
N TYR A 415 -4.66 29.93 16.91
CA TYR A 415 -4.01 29.97 18.24
C TYR A 415 -2.95 28.87 18.44
N PHE A 416 -3.04 27.77 17.70
CA PHE A 416 -2.18 26.59 17.80
C PHE A 416 -1.57 26.24 16.43
N ALA A 417 -0.98 27.23 15.75
CA ALA A 417 -0.32 27.08 14.46
C ALA A 417 0.84 26.05 14.43
N PHE A 418 1.26 25.52 15.58
CA PHE A 418 2.18 24.37 15.64
C PHE A 418 1.47 23.02 15.47
N LEU A 419 0.19 22.87 15.88
CA LEU A 419 -0.59 21.64 15.74
C LEU A 419 -1.03 21.37 14.29
N THR A 420 -1.02 22.39 13.44
CA THR A 420 -1.30 22.27 12.01
C THR A 420 -0.12 21.69 11.23
N ARG A 421 1.09 21.80 11.78
CA ARG A 421 2.33 21.20 11.25
C ARG A 421 2.39 19.72 11.57
N PHE A 422 2.94 18.94 10.67
CA PHE A 422 2.95 17.48 10.74
C PHE A 422 3.84 16.97 11.89
N THR A 423 5.02 17.58 12.09
CA THR A 423 5.87 17.32 13.28
C THR A 423 5.20 17.75 14.58
N GLY A 424 4.58 18.93 14.61
CA GLY A 424 3.92 19.43 15.83
C GLY A 424 2.72 18.57 16.25
N ARG A 425 1.89 18.15 15.28
CA ARG A 425 0.83 17.15 15.47
C ARG A 425 1.40 15.83 16.00
N GLY A 426 2.49 15.34 15.42
CA GLY A 426 3.17 14.12 15.87
C GLY A 426 3.66 14.20 17.32
N ILE A 427 4.39 15.27 17.68
CA ILE A 427 4.88 15.51 19.04
C ILE A 427 3.71 15.62 20.04
N TRP A 428 2.62 16.26 19.63
CA TRP A 428 1.41 16.35 20.46
C TRP A 428 0.76 14.98 20.72
N TYR A 429 0.70 14.10 19.72
CA TYR A 429 0.24 12.72 19.92
C TYR A 429 1.20 11.86 20.75
N ILE A 430 2.52 12.10 20.70
CA ILE A 430 3.48 11.46 21.62
C ILE A 430 3.09 11.81 23.07
N PHE A 431 2.92 13.11 23.36
CA PHE A 431 2.54 13.61 24.67
C PHE A 431 1.18 13.08 25.15
N LEU A 432 0.13 13.18 24.33
CA LEU A 432 -1.19 12.62 24.65
C LEU A 432 -1.16 11.11 24.84
N GLY A 433 -0.38 10.37 24.05
CA GLY A 433 -0.20 8.93 24.18
C GLY A 433 0.47 8.54 25.49
N THR A 434 1.54 9.24 25.89
CA THR A 434 2.20 9.02 27.20
C THR A 434 1.30 9.37 28.38
N MET A 435 0.55 10.47 28.30
CA MET A 435 -0.37 10.88 29.37
C MET A 435 -1.55 9.92 29.47
N THR A 436 -2.13 9.50 28.34
CA THR A 436 -3.17 8.46 28.29
C THR A 436 -2.68 7.14 28.89
N PHE A 437 -1.44 6.73 28.59
CA PHE A 437 -0.84 5.53 29.17
C PHE A 437 -0.74 5.64 30.70
N ALA A 438 -0.20 6.75 31.22
CA ALA A 438 -0.06 6.98 32.66
C ALA A 438 -1.42 6.96 33.37
N THR A 439 -2.39 7.77 32.91
CA THR A 439 -3.72 7.87 33.53
C THR A 439 -4.47 6.53 33.60
N LEU A 440 -4.39 5.68 32.57
CA LEU A 440 -5.01 4.35 32.58
C LEU A 440 -4.22 3.31 33.41
N TRP A 441 -2.92 3.51 33.59
CA TRP A 441 -2.05 2.61 34.34
C TRP A 441 -2.15 2.87 35.84
N ASP A 442 -2.02 4.14 36.26
CA ASP A 442 -1.94 4.54 37.66
C ASP A 442 -3.29 4.37 38.38
N ASN A 443 -4.41 4.66 37.70
CA ASN A 443 -5.76 4.39 38.21
C ASN A 443 -6.12 2.88 38.24
N GLN A 444 -5.22 1.99 37.80
CA GLN A 444 -5.40 0.52 37.75
C GLN A 444 -6.66 0.02 36.99
N ILE A 445 -7.29 0.90 36.19
CA ILE A 445 -8.52 0.69 35.42
C ILE A 445 -8.44 -0.61 34.62
N TRP A 446 -7.45 -0.65 33.72
CA TRP A 446 -7.27 -1.72 32.76
C TRP A 446 -5.88 -1.61 32.12
N TYR A 447 -4.89 -2.28 32.72
CA TYR A 447 -3.49 -2.29 32.25
C TYR A 447 -3.35 -2.62 30.75
N LEU A 448 -4.16 -3.56 30.23
CA LEU A 448 -4.18 -3.90 28.81
C LEU A 448 -4.67 -2.73 27.94
N GLY A 449 -5.61 -1.92 28.45
CA GLY A 449 -6.07 -0.69 27.80
C GLY A 449 -5.06 0.43 27.82
N ALA A 450 -4.36 0.61 28.93
CA ALA A 450 -3.23 1.54 29.04
C ALA A 450 -2.21 1.24 27.93
N VAL A 451 -1.80 -0.02 27.82
CA VAL A 451 -0.90 -0.48 26.74
C VAL A 451 -1.54 -0.28 25.37
N LEU A 452 -2.73 -0.83 25.10
CA LEU A 452 -3.30 -0.81 23.74
C LEU A 452 -3.62 0.60 23.24
N LEU A 453 -4.28 1.45 24.03
CA LEU A 453 -4.70 2.79 23.62
C LEU A 453 -3.53 3.79 23.71
N GLY A 454 -2.84 3.84 24.84
CA GLY A 454 -1.74 4.79 25.07
C GLY A 454 -0.56 4.53 24.14
N PHE A 455 -0.13 3.27 23.99
CA PHE A 455 0.99 2.93 23.09
C PHE A 455 0.61 3.10 21.61
N TYR A 456 -0.61 2.78 21.20
CA TYR A 456 -1.08 3.02 19.81
C TYR A 456 -0.98 4.51 19.43
N VAL A 457 -1.52 5.39 20.28
CA VAL A 457 -1.48 6.84 20.07
C VAL A 457 -0.03 7.36 20.07
N PHE A 458 0.79 6.90 21.02
CA PHE A 458 2.22 7.22 21.09
C PHE A 458 2.96 6.82 19.81
N LEU A 459 2.75 5.60 19.30
CA LEU A 459 3.40 5.10 18.09
C LEU A 459 3.00 5.88 16.83
N ILE A 460 1.74 6.32 16.74
CA ILE A 460 1.29 7.22 15.66
C ILE A 460 2.01 8.57 15.77
N GLY A 461 2.14 9.12 16.98
CA GLY A 461 2.90 10.34 17.23
C GLY A 461 4.38 10.23 16.83
N VAL A 462 5.04 9.12 17.19
CA VAL A 462 6.43 8.83 16.78
C VAL A 462 6.56 8.71 15.26
N PHE A 463 5.68 7.94 14.62
CA PHE A 463 5.66 7.78 13.16
C PHE A 463 5.50 9.12 12.44
N ALA A 464 4.54 9.94 12.87
CA ALA A 464 4.29 11.27 12.33
C ALA A 464 5.50 12.20 12.51
N THR A 465 6.09 12.22 13.72
CA THR A 465 7.27 13.04 14.02
C THR A 465 8.47 12.67 13.15
N VAL A 466 8.75 11.37 12.97
CA VAL A 466 9.84 10.87 12.11
C VAL A 466 9.58 11.24 10.64
N MET A 467 8.37 11.01 10.14
CA MET A 467 8.00 11.35 8.77
C MET A 467 8.09 12.86 8.49
N GLY A 468 7.61 13.71 9.42
CA GLY A 468 7.74 15.16 9.34
C GLY A 468 9.20 15.63 9.37
N ALA A 469 10.04 15.05 10.24
CA ALA A 469 11.47 15.34 10.28
C ALA A 469 12.21 14.91 8.99
N MET A 470 11.83 13.77 8.39
CA MET A 470 12.37 13.33 7.10
C MET A 470 11.99 14.30 5.96
N LYS A 471 10.72 14.74 5.90
CA LYS A 471 10.28 15.75 4.92
C LYS A 471 11.00 17.10 5.16
N SER A 472 11.17 17.52 6.42
CA SER A 472 11.89 18.77 6.79
C SER A 472 13.33 18.75 6.27
N ARG A 473 14.02 17.62 6.40
CA ARG A 473 15.39 17.44 5.87
C ARG A 473 15.46 17.47 4.33
N LYS A 474 14.44 17.00 3.62
CA LYS A 474 14.36 17.17 2.14
C LYS A 474 14.24 18.64 1.78
N LEU A 475 13.31 19.35 2.43
CA LEU A 475 13.04 20.77 2.18
C LEU A 475 14.28 21.64 2.47
N ASP A 476 14.98 21.37 3.58
CA ASP A 476 16.21 22.08 3.93
C ASP A 476 17.36 21.82 2.93
N ARG A 477 17.46 20.64 2.31
CA ARG A 477 18.42 20.40 1.22
C ARG A 477 18.13 21.27 0.00
N VAL A 478 16.87 21.40 -0.41
CA VAL A 478 16.48 22.31 -1.50
C VAL A 478 16.88 23.74 -1.18
N ARG A 479 16.55 24.20 0.03
CA ARG A 479 16.93 25.52 0.56
C ARG A 479 18.45 25.77 0.52
N GLN A 480 19.25 24.79 0.95
CA GLN A 480 20.71 24.87 0.91
C GLN A 480 21.28 24.94 -0.51
N GLN A 481 20.68 24.23 -1.48
CA GLN A 481 21.12 24.30 -2.89
C GLN A 481 20.74 25.65 -3.53
N ILE A 482 19.53 26.17 -3.27
CA ILE A 482 19.11 27.52 -3.69
C ILE A 482 20.11 28.56 -3.17
N ARG A 483 20.50 28.50 -1.88
CA ARG A 483 21.54 29.37 -1.31
C ARG A 483 22.89 29.25 -2.03
N ARG A 484 23.36 28.02 -2.28
CA ARG A 484 24.68 27.77 -2.89
C ARG A 484 24.82 28.27 -4.31
N GLN A 485 23.72 28.35 -5.06
CA GLN A 485 23.77 28.89 -6.42
C GLN A 485 24.02 30.41 -6.45
N ASN A 486 23.94 31.12 -5.31
CA ASN A 486 24.14 32.58 -5.17
C ASN A 486 23.30 33.45 -6.13
N ALA A 487 22.38 32.87 -6.89
CA ALA A 487 21.43 33.60 -7.70
C ALA A 487 20.48 34.38 -6.78
N ASN A 488 20.13 35.61 -7.19
CA ASN A 488 19.17 36.41 -6.45
C ASN A 488 17.86 35.62 -6.33
N SER A 489 17.41 35.35 -5.09
CA SER A 489 16.24 34.50 -4.83
C SER A 489 14.96 35.06 -5.47
N GLU A 490 14.89 36.38 -5.66
CA GLU A 490 13.81 37.05 -6.39
C GLU A 490 13.83 36.72 -7.88
N GLN A 491 15.01 36.67 -8.51
CA GLN A 491 15.15 36.29 -9.92
C GLN A 491 14.79 34.82 -10.13
N MET A 492 15.19 33.94 -9.21
CA MET A 492 14.71 32.55 -9.22
C MET A 492 13.19 32.52 -9.10
N PHE A 493 12.59 33.14 -8.07
CA PHE A 493 11.13 33.17 -7.92
C PHE A 493 10.40 33.63 -9.19
N ASN A 494 10.79 34.79 -9.75
CA ASN A 494 10.19 35.36 -10.96
C ASN A 494 10.39 34.48 -12.21
N SER A 495 11.40 33.62 -12.23
CA SER A 495 11.66 32.71 -13.36
C SER A 495 10.78 31.47 -13.38
N TYR A 496 10.24 31.04 -12.22
CA TYR A 496 9.38 29.84 -12.07
C TYR A 496 7.91 30.18 -11.80
N ALA A 497 7.60 31.27 -11.10
CA ALA A 497 6.23 31.72 -10.79
C ALA A 497 5.55 32.38 -12.00
N ARG A 498 5.35 31.60 -13.08
CA ARG A 498 4.87 32.10 -14.39
C ARG A 498 3.36 32.06 -14.54
N SER A 499 2.68 31.16 -13.83
CA SER A 499 1.24 30.93 -13.99
C SER A 499 0.41 32.08 -13.42
N SER A 500 0.72 32.51 -12.19
CA SER A 500 -0.01 33.56 -11.47
C SER A 500 0.92 34.41 -10.58
N PRO A 501 1.60 35.45 -11.13
CA PRO A 501 2.51 36.31 -10.35
C PRO A 501 1.86 36.97 -9.11
N GLN A 502 0.53 37.15 -9.12
CA GLN A 502 -0.22 37.74 -7.99
C GLN A 502 -0.61 36.71 -6.92
N GLU A 503 -0.83 35.44 -7.28
CA GLU A 503 -1.23 34.38 -6.34
C GLU A 503 -0.02 33.71 -5.67
N GLY A 504 1.14 33.80 -6.31
CA GLY A 504 2.40 33.20 -5.85
C GLY A 504 2.75 31.93 -6.62
N MET A 505 3.90 31.34 -6.28
CA MET A 505 4.40 30.13 -6.92
C MET A 505 3.56 28.91 -6.52
N THR A 506 3.07 28.14 -7.51
CA THR A 506 2.23 26.97 -7.24
C THR A 506 3.04 25.77 -6.73
N ALA A 507 2.34 24.71 -6.30
CA ALA A 507 2.97 23.45 -5.90
C ALA A 507 3.80 22.83 -7.03
N GLU A 508 3.25 22.84 -8.25
CA GLU A 508 3.87 22.29 -9.45
C GLU A 508 5.10 23.12 -9.89
N GLU A 509 5.02 24.46 -9.79
CA GLU A 509 6.15 25.35 -10.05
C GLU A 509 7.28 25.19 -9.01
N PHE A 510 6.93 24.97 -7.74
CA PHE A 510 7.91 24.69 -6.69
C PHE A 510 8.59 23.32 -6.87
N ASP A 511 7.87 22.28 -7.32
CA ASP A 511 8.49 20.98 -7.63
C ASP A 511 9.46 21.09 -8.82
N LEU A 512 9.07 21.86 -9.85
CA LEU A 512 9.93 22.14 -11.00
C LEU A 512 11.22 22.86 -10.57
N LEU A 513 11.11 23.88 -9.71
CA LEU A 513 12.24 24.58 -9.10
C LEU A 513 13.12 23.61 -8.30
N SER A 514 12.56 22.78 -7.43
CA SER A 514 13.35 21.86 -6.59
C SER A 514 14.02 20.74 -7.40
N GLY A 515 13.34 20.28 -8.46
CA GLY A 515 13.88 19.32 -9.43
C GLY A 515 15.08 19.90 -10.19
N GLN A 516 14.98 21.14 -10.68
CA GLN A 516 16.04 21.79 -11.46
C GLN A 516 17.22 22.26 -10.58
N VAL A 517 16.96 22.83 -9.40
CA VAL A 517 18.02 23.38 -8.53
C VAL A 517 18.70 22.31 -7.68
N ALA A 518 17.95 21.34 -7.15
CA ALA A 518 18.46 20.38 -6.18
C ALA A 518 18.44 18.92 -6.64
N GLY A 519 17.83 18.60 -7.79
CA GLY A 519 17.62 17.22 -8.22
C GLY A 519 16.61 16.46 -7.33
N ILE A 520 15.76 17.18 -6.60
CA ILE A 520 14.79 16.62 -5.67
C ILE A 520 13.39 16.92 -6.20
N SER A 521 12.63 15.88 -6.56
CA SER A 521 11.18 15.98 -6.75
C SER A 521 10.46 15.51 -5.49
N PHE A 522 9.42 16.24 -5.13
CA PHE A 522 8.48 15.94 -4.07
C PHE A 522 7.26 15.23 -4.64
N ARG A 523 6.61 14.40 -3.82
CA ARG A 523 5.30 13.87 -4.20
C ARG A 523 4.22 14.94 -4.07
N PRO A 524 3.09 14.85 -4.82
CA PRO A 524 1.97 15.78 -4.69
C PRO A 524 1.43 15.95 -3.26
N ASP A 525 1.42 14.88 -2.46
CA ASP A 525 1.07 14.94 -1.03
C ASP A 525 2.14 15.70 -0.23
N GLU A 526 3.43 15.46 -0.49
CA GLU A 526 4.54 16.18 0.15
C GLU A 526 4.49 17.68 -0.17
N LEU A 527 4.17 18.07 -1.40
CA LEU A 527 4.04 19.47 -1.82
C LEU A 527 2.95 20.21 -1.04
N THR A 528 1.82 19.57 -0.74
CA THR A 528 0.75 20.23 0.04
C THR A 528 1.21 20.54 1.47
N PHE A 529 1.97 19.65 2.12
CA PHE A 529 2.59 19.95 3.42
C PHE A 529 3.66 21.04 3.30
N VAL A 530 4.47 21.03 2.25
CA VAL A 530 5.51 22.05 2.00
C VAL A 530 4.87 23.43 1.84
N LEU A 531 3.84 23.57 1.01
CA LEU A 531 3.13 24.85 0.83
C LEU A 531 2.49 25.31 2.13
N ASN A 532 1.80 24.43 2.87
CA ASN A 532 1.18 24.80 4.15
C ASN A 532 2.18 25.28 5.22
N ALA A 533 3.46 24.87 5.14
CA ALA A 533 4.50 25.32 6.07
C ALA A 533 5.29 26.55 5.57
N LEU A 534 5.24 26.86 4.28
CA LEU A 534 5.83 28.06 3.67
C LEU A 534 4.84 29.23 3.65
N CYS A 535 3.55 28.97 3.44
CA CYS A 535 2.48 29.97 3.34
C CYS A 535 1.84 30.23 4.71
N ASN A 536 2.19 31.34 5.37
CA ASN A 536 1.64 31.68 6.70
C ASN A 536 0.15 32.06 6.72
N GLU A 537 -0.47 32.30 5.55
CA GLU A 537 -1.82 32.88 5.44
C GLU A 537 -2.87 31.95 4.80
N GLY A 538 -2.58 30.65 4.64
CA GLY A 538 -3.52 29.69 4.03
C GLY A 538 -3.78 29.93 2.53
N ARG A 539 -2.89 30.67 1.86
CA ARG A 539 -2.89 30.89 0.41
C ARG A 539 -2.50 29.62 -0.34
N LEU A 540 -3.04 29.44 -1.54
CA LEU A 540 -2.76 28.28 -2.41
C LEU A 540 -1.37 28.31 -3.08
N GLY A 541 -0.67 29.45 -3.06
CA GLY A 541 0.65 29.65 -3.64
C GLY A 541 1.61 30.35 -2.67
N ILE A 542 2.91 30.11 -2.87
CA ILE A 542 3.98 30.68 -2.04
C ILE A 542 4.26 32.11 -2.52
N SER A 543 4.10 33.11 -1.65
CA SER A 543 4.40 34.50 -2.02
C SER A 543 5.92 34.71 -2.19
N GLN A 544 6.32 35.70 -3.01
CA GLN A 544 7.74 36.06 -3.18
C GLN A 544 8.40 36.38 -1.83
N ARG A 545 7.65 37.04 -0.92
CA ARG A 545 8.11 37.39 0.43
C ARG A 545 8.32 36.16 1.30
N ASP A 546 7.37 35.22 1.30
CA ASP A 546 7.48 33.97 2.06
C ASP A 546 8.63 33.10 1.52
N PHE A 547 8.77 33.01 0.19
CA PHE A 547 9.85 32.29 -0.46
C PHE A 547 11.23 32.88 -0.09
N CYS A 548 11.42 34.19 -0.27
CA CYS A 548 12.68 34.85 0.08
C CYS A 548 12.94 34.79 1.60
N GLY A 549 11.91 34.93 2.42
CA GLY A 549 11.98 34.78 3.88
C GLY A 549 12.40 33.37 4.32
N TRP A 550 11.89 32.33 3.68
CA TRP A 550 12.31 30.94 3.90
C TRP A 550 13.75 30.69 3.43
N VAL A 551 14.09 31.15 2.22
CA VAL A 551 15.45 31.03 1.68
C VAL A 551 16.46 31.75 2.57
N ALA A 552 16.15 32.92 3.13
CA ALA A 552 17.03 33.69 4.02
C ALA A 552 17.00 33.22 5.51
N GLY A 553 15.87 32.69 5.98
CA GLY A 553 15.61 32.42 7.40
C GLY A 553 16.29 31.17 8.01
N PRO A 554 15.80 30.69 9.17
CA PRO A 554 16.21 29.41 9.74
C PRO A 554 15.58 28.21 8.99
N ALA A 555 15.97 26.99 9.32
CA ALA A 555 15.32 25.79 8.81
C ALA A 555 13.89 25.67 9.39
N ILE A 556 12.90 25.40 8.53
CA ILE A 556 11.51 25.20 8.95
C ILE A 556 11.26 23.70 9.19
N LEU A 557 10.62 23.38 10.32
CA LEU A 557 10.06 22.06 10.62
C LEU A 557 8.64 21.96 10.05
N LEU A 558 8.40 20.93 9.24
CA LEU A 558 7.15 20.60 8.54
C LEU A 558 6.10 19.92 9.43
#